data_AF-A0AAD5PNV5-F1
#
_entry.id   AF-A0AAD5PNV5-F1
#
_cell.length_a   1.000
_cell.length_b   1.000
_cell.length_c   1.000
_cell.angle_alpha   90.00
_cell.angle_beta   90.00
_cell.angle_gamma   90.00
#
_symmetry.space_group_name_H-M   'P 1'
#
loop_
_entity.id
_entity.type
_entity.pdbx_description
1 polymer ?
#
loop_
_entity_poly.entity_id
_entity_poly.type
_entity_poly.pdbx_seq_one_letter_code
_entity_poly.pdbx_strand_id
1 'polypeptide(L)'
;MQRLLAILLALTVTNALSTELDQVRQLQENFEILATKFRHLETKFQEQESMLKLLEKQQLASAKIDIKDAEHPPPGHKALPRTCLTARLANPLLTSGLYWIDPDGPAFGEEPIRVYCNMNTGWTEVLHDSESAMNSGHCTSPGCYSRHVNYNATLRQMAALAELSNECSQSIKYDCVSSPLERNGISYAWWNDRNGHPQYFWSGSNSRVHVCQCGIEQTCFENDVRCNCDSDAKLPLADHGAITKKELLPVTRLNFGRTQRPNSTGIHTLGRLVCDGRLAVVNKGLPTSCADLWRNGFVNSGLYSVKGNKQFEKVYCDFSKLPSEPDFQTWVGYEDVKSHPVPIASAKTTVGRAVTSRTRHEQERTNEKYIAN
;
A
#
# COMPACT_ATOMS: atom_id res chain seq x y z
N MET A 1 -31.42 -51.92 69.62
CA MET A 1 -30.93 -50.66 69.01
C MET A 1 -29.54 -50.78 68.38
N GLN A 2 -28.49 -51.19 69.10
CA GLN A 2 -27.11 -51.27 68.56
C GLN A 2 -26.94 -52.12 67.29
N ARG A 3 -27.60 -53.27 67.18
CA ARG A 3 -27.50 -54.12 65.97
C ARG A 3 -28.13 -53.48 64.72
N LEU A 4 -29.22 -52.75 64.87
CA LEU A 4 -29.85 -52.04 63.74
C LEU A 4 -28.98 -50.87 63.26
N LEU A 5 -28.35 -50.15 64.21
CA LEU A 5 -27.47 -49.03 63.91
C LEU A 5 -26.21 -49.49 63.14
N ALA A 6 -25.63 -50.63 63.52
CA ALA A 6 -24.48 -51.22 62.84
C ALA A 6 -24.80 -51.66 61.40
N ILE A 7 -26.00 -52.20 61.16
CA ILE A 7 -26.45 -52.60 59.81
C ILE A 7 -26.70 -51.37 58.93
N LEU A 8 -27.33 -50.32 59.47
CA LEU A 8 -27.52 -49.06 58.73
C LEU A 8 -26.17 -48.43 58.37
N LEU A 9 -25.23 -48.36 59.31
CA LEU A 9 -23.88 -47.86 59.07
C LEU A 9 -23.17 -48.67 57.98
N ALA A 10 -23.20 -50.00 58.05
CA ALA A 10 -22.61 -50.86 57.04
C ALA A 10 -23.21 -50.62 55.65
N LEU A 11 -24.54 -50.53 55.53
CA LEU A 11 -25.23 -50.24 54.27
C LEU A 11 -24.89 -48.85 53.70
N THR A 12 -24.79 -47.84 54.55
CA THR A 12 -24.40 -46.49 54.12
C THR A 12 -22.96 -46.44 53.63
N VAL A 13 -22.05 -47.16 54.28
CA VAL A 13 -20.64 -47.24 53.88
C VAL A 13 -20.50 -48.00 52.56
N THR A 14 -21.20 -49.12 52.37
CA THR A 14 -21.15 -49.87 51.11
C THR A 14 -21.72 -49.08 49.94
N ASN A 15 -22.81 -48.33 50.15
CA ASN A 15 -23.40 -47.48 49.11
C ASN A 15 -22.49 -46.30 48.76
N ALA A 16 -21.81 -45.70 49.74
CA ALA A 16 -20.82 -44.64 49.50
C ALA A 16 -19.64 -45.18 48.67
N LEU A 17 -19.11 -46.35 49.03
CA LEU A 17 -17.99 -46.99 48.34
C LEU A 17 -18.33 -47.40 46.91
N SER A 18 -19.55 -47.88 46.65
CA SER A 18 -19.99 -48.19 45.28
C SER A 18 -20.10 -46.92 44.43
N THR A 19 -20.56 -45.81 45.02
CA THR A 19 -20.68 -44.53 44.32
C THR A 19 -19.31 -43.97 43.95
N GLU A 20 -18.31 -44.06 44.83
CA GLU A 20 -16.93 -43.66 44.54
C GLU A 20 -16.30 -44.55 43.45
N LEU A 21 -16.57 -45.85 43.46
CA LEU A 21 -16.07 -46.78 42.43
C LEU A 21 -16.65 -46.45 41.04
N ASP A 22 -17.93 -46.13 40.97
CA ASP A 22 -18.58 -45.70 39.73
C ASP A 22 -18.01 -44.37 39.21
N GLN A 23 -17.72 -43.42 40.11
CA GLN A 23 -17.05 -42.16 39.75
C GLN A 23 -15.64 -42.39 39.19
N VAL A 24 -14.85 -43.27 39.81
CA VAL A 24 -13.51 -43.63 39.34
C VAL A 24 -13.59 -44.29 37.95
N ARG A 25 -14.55 -45.18 37.74
CA ARG A 25 -14.76 -45.84 36.44
C ARG A 25 -15.13 -44.83 35.35
N GLN A 26 -16.03 -43.89 35.66
CA GLN A 26 -16.40 -42.83 34.73
C GLN A 26 -15.25 -41.87 34.43
N LEU A 27 -14.40 -41.57 35.42
CA LEU A 27 -13.20 -40.78 35.23
C LEU A 27 -12.21 -41.47 34.27
N GLN A 28 -12.09 -42.80 34.39
CA GLN A 28 -11.21 -43.60 33.55
C GLN A 28 -11.71 -43.67 32.09
N GLU A 29 -13.01 -43.82 31.88
CA GLU A 29 -13.61 -43.74 30.53
C GLU A 29 -13.41 -42.35 29.91
N ASN A 30 -13.58 -41.28 30.69
CA ASN A 30 -13.32 -39.92 30.23
C ASN A 30 -11.84 -39.69 29.86
N PHE A 31 -10.92 -40.30 30.61
CA PHE A 31 -9.49 -40.22 30.32
C PHE A 31 -9.15 -40.91 29.00
N GLU A 32 -9.72 -42.08 28.72
CA GLU A 32 -9.54 -42.78 27.44
C GLU A 32 -10.12 -41.97 26.26
N ILE A 33 -11.30 -41.37 26.44
CA ILE A 33 -11.88 -40.45 25.44
C ILE A 33 -10.98 -39.23 25.23
N LEU A 34 -10.38 -38.68 26.28
CA LEU A 34 -9.47 -37.55 26.17
C LEU A 34 -8.17 -37.96 25.45
N ALA A 35 -7.63 -39.14 25.75
CA ALA A 35 -6.42 -39.68 25.12
C ALA A 35 -6.62 -39.96 23.62
N THR A 36 -7.81 -40.41 23.21
CA THR A 36 -8.14 -40.59 21.79
C THR A 36 -8.29 -39.26 21.07
N LYS A 37 -8.93 -38.25 21.69
CA LYS A 37 -9.02 -36.89 21.14
C LYS A 37 -7.65 -36.24 20.98
N PHE A 38 -6.74 -36.42 21.95
CA PHE A 38 -5.39 -35.89 21.87
C PHE A 38 -4.60 -36.51 20.72
N ARG A 39 -4.66 -37.85 20.57
CA ARG A 39 -4.08 -38.55 19.41
C ARG A 39 -4.62 -38.03 18.08
N HIS A 40 -5.94 -37.78 17.99
CA HIS A 40 -6.53 -37.22 16.79
C HIS A 40 -6.04 -35.78 16.49
N LEU A 41 -5.91 -34.95 17.52
CA LEU A 41 -5.38 -33.60 17.37
C LEU A 41 -3.92 -33.61 16.90
N GLU A 42 -3.10 -34.51 17.45
CA GLU A 42 -1.71 -34.70 17.04
C GLU A 42 -1.61 -35.06 15.54
N THR A 43 -2.46 -35.98 15.07
CA THR A 43 -2.49 -36.35 13.64
C THR A 43 -2.88 -35.17 12.75
N LYS A 44 -3.86 -34.34 13.18
CA LYS A 44 -4.24 -33.14 12.44
C LYS A 44 -3.14 -32.08 12.42
N PHE A 45 -2.41 -31.94 13.51
CA PHE A 45 -1.27 -31.02 13.59
C PHE A 45 -0.16 -31.44 12.62
N GLN A 46 0.18 -32.74 12.60
CA GLN A 46 1.15 -33.29 11.64
C GLN A 46 0.70 -33.14 10.19
N GLU A 47 -0.60 -33.34 9.91
CA GLU A 47 -1.18 -33.12 8.58
C GLU A 47 -1.08 -31.65 8.15
N GLN A 48 -1.41 -30.71 9.05
CA GLN A 48 -1.24 -29.27 8.80
C GLN A 48 0.23 -28.90 8.56
N GLU A 49 1.17 -29.44 9.34
CA GLU A 49 2.60 -29.20 9.15
C GLU A 49 3.09 -29.74 7.80
N SER A 50 2.59 -30.91 7.39
CA SER A 50 2.91 -31.50 6.08
C SER A 50 2.36 -30.66 4.92
N MET A 51 1.14 -30.14 5.04
CA MET A 51 0.57 -29.20 4.06
C MET A 51 1.35 -27.89 4.02
N LEU A 52 1.82 -27.39 5.16
CA LEU A 52 2.63 -26.17 5.23
C LEU A 52 3.96 -26.35 4.49
N LYS A 53 4.65 -27.48 4.72
CA LYS A 53 5.89 -27.84 3.99
C LYS A 53 5.67 -28.02 2.49
N LEU A 54 4.50 -28.53 2.09
CA LEU A 54 4.14 -28.67 0.68
C LEU A 54 3.86 -27.31 0.03
N LEU A 55 3.13 -26.44 0.73
CA LEU A 55 2.87 -25.06 0.30
C LEU A 55 4.17 -24.26 0.18
N GLU A 56 5.09 -24.38 1.13
CA GLU A 56 6.41 -23.75 1.07
C GLU A 56 7.22 -24.22 -0.16
N LYS A 57 7.21 -25.53 -0.44
CA LYS A 57 7.88 -26.09 -1.63
C LYS A 57 7.25 -25.63 -2.94
N GLN A 58 5.92 -25.54 -3.01
CA GLN A 58 5.22 -25.02 -4.19
C GLN A 58 5.46 -23.51 -4.37
N GLN A 59 5.51 -22.75 -3.28
CA GLN A 59 5.81 -21.32 -3.32
C GLN A 59 7.25 -21.04 -3.77
N LEU A 60 8.23 -21.84 -3.31
CA LEU A 60 9.63 -21.73 -3.75
C LEU A 60 9.79 -22.00 -5.26
N ALA A 61 8.94 -22.86 -5.84
CA ALA A 61 8.92 -23.09 -7.28
C ALA A 61 8.32 -21.90 -8.07
N SER A 62 7.34 -21.19 -7.49
CA SER A 62 6.76 -19.96 -8.07
C SER A 62 7.59 -18.69 -7.83
N ALA A 63 8.46 -18.69 -6.83
CA ALA A 63 9.33 -17.56 -6.46
C ALA A 63 10.48 -17.30 -7.45
N LYS A 64 10.63 -18.13 -8.49
CA LYS A 64 11.61 -17.95 -9.57
C LYS A 64 11.14 -17.03 -10.71
N ILE A 65 10.25 -16.08 -10.44
CA ILE A 65 10.24 -14.87 -11.27
C ILE A 65 11.32 -13.99 -10.64
N ASP A 66 12.49 -13.96 -11.27
CA ASP A 66 13.72 -13.31 -10.80
C ASP A 66 13.58 -11.78 -10.92
N ILE A 67 12.67 -11.20 -10.13
CA ILE A 67 12.38 -9.75 -10.11
C ILE A 67 13.37 -9.03 -9.19
N LYS A 68 14.06 -9.78 -8.31
CA LYS A 68 15.04 -9.27 -7.36
C LYS A 68 16.38 -9.08 -8.05
N ASP A 69 17.00 -7.91 -7.86
CA ASP A 69 18.35 -7.58 -8.30
C ASP A 69 18.62 -7.64 -9.83
N ALA A 70 17.63 -7.94 -10.66
CA ALA A 70 17.73 -7.85 -12.12
C ALA A 70 18.12 -6.42 -12.56
N GLU A 71 19.12 -6.31 -13.43
CA GLU A 71 19.61 -5.03 -13.97
C GLU A 71 18.66 -4.44 -15.02
N HIS A 72 17.86 -5.30 -15.67
CA HIS A 72 16.87 -4.93 -16.67
C HIS A 72 15.48 -5.44 -16.27
N PRO A 73 14.39 -4.76 -16.68
CA PRO A 73 13.04 -5.21 -16.41
C PRO A 73 12.79 -6.57 -17.08
N PRO A 74 12.06 -7.50 -16.43
CA PRO A 74 11.77 -8.80 -17.01
C PRO A 74 10.89 -8.66 -18.28
N PRO A 75 11.12 -9.50 -19.32
CA PRO A 75 10.34 -9.45 -20.55
C PRO A 75 8.87 -9.79 -20.27
N GLY A 76 7.98 -8.81 -20.48
CA GLY A 76 6.55 -8.93 -20.23
C GLY A 76 6.10 -8.26 -18.94
N HIS A 77 5.90 -6.93 -19.00
CA HIS A 77 5.47 -6.08 -17.88
C HIS A 77 4.15 -6.52 -17.20
N LYS A 78 3.34 -7.34 -17.87
CA LYS A 78 1.99 -7.79 -17.43
C LYS A 78 1.91 -8.51 -16.08
N ALA A 79 3.04 -8.96 -15.53
CA ALA A 79 3.07 -9.73 -14.29
C ALA A 79 3.79 -9.04 -13.13
N LEU A 80 4.22 -7.77 -13.28
CA LEU A 80 4.92 -7.09 -12.20
C LEU A 80 3.96 -6.59 -11.11
N PRO A 81 4.35 -6.70 -9.83
CA PRO A 81 3.59 -6.09 -8.74
C PRO A 81 3.61 -4.56 -8.87
N ARG A 82 2.51 -3.91 -8.51
CA ARG A 82 2.40 -2.44 -8.62
C ARG A 82 3.12 -1.68 -7.51
N THR A 83 3.25 -2.32 -6.34
CA THR A 83 3.96 -1.78 -5.18
C THR A 83 4.74 -2.88 -4.46
N CYS A 84 5.74 -2.52 -3.65
CA CYS A 84 6.45 -3.47 -2.79
C CYS A 84 5.50 -4.19 -1.83
N LEU A 85 4.45 -3.53 -1.34
CA LEU A 85 3.44 -4.15 -0.50
C LEU A 85 2.71 -5.26 -1.26
N THR A 86 2.30 -5.02 -2.52
CA THR A 86 1.66 -6.07 -3.33
C THR A 86 2.60 -7.23 -3.61
N ALA A 87 3.90 -6.96 -3.86
CA ALA A 87 4.91 -8.01 -4.01
C ALA A 87 5.03 -8.87 -2.76
N ARG A 88 5.11 -8.23 -1.59
CA ARG A 88 5.18 -8.91 -0.28
C ARG A 88 3.94 -9.74 0.00
N LEU A 89 2.75 -9.22 -0.28
CA LEU A 89 1.49 -9.95 -0.05
C LEU A 89 1.38 -11.15 -0.99
N ALA A 90 1.87 -11.03 -2.23
CA ALA A 90 1.90 -12.14 -3.18
C ALA A 90 2.90 -13.23 -2.77
N ASN A 91 4.05 -12.85 -2.20
CA ASN A 91 5.07 -13.80 -1.73
C ASN A 91 5.69 -13.32 -0.40
N PRO A 92 5.19 -13.85 0.75
CA PRO A 92 5.71 -13.50 2.08
C PRO A 92 7.16 -13.93 2.34
N LEU A 93 7.75 -14.78 1.50
CA LEU A 93 9.15 -15.24 1.61
C LEU A 93 10.15 -14.25 1.00
N LEU A 94 9.68 -13.18 0.33
CA LEU A 94 10.56 -12.16 -0.20
C LEU A 94 11.32 -11.44 0.92
N THR A 95 12.60 -11.18 0.67
CA THR A 95 13.48 -10.44 1.58
C THR A 95 13.71 -9.04 1.04
N SER A 96 14.02 -8.07 1.91
CA SER A 96 14.29 -6.70 1.45
C SER A 96 15.41 -6.65 0.41
N GLY A 97 15.30 -5.72 -0.54
CA GLY A 97 16.25 -5.62 -1.65
C GLY A 97 15.71 -4.77 -2.80
N LEU A 98 16.40 -4.81 -3.95
CA LEU A 98 15.97 -4.08 -5.15
C LEU A 98 15.02 -4.95 -5.99
N TYR A 99 13.91 -4.37 -6.42
CA TYR A 99 12.86 -5.04 -7.19
C TYR A 99 12.35 -4.13 -8.30
N TRP A 100 11.87 -4.74 -9.38
CA TRP A 100 11.03 -4.06 -10.36
C TRP A 100 9.57 -4.08 -9.93
N ILE A 101 8.93 -2.91 -10.00
CA ILE A 101 7.50 -2.74 -9.79
C ILE A 101 6.91 -1.90 -10.92
N ASP A 102 5.62 -2.07 -11.17
CA ASP A 102 4.88 -1.33 -12.21
C ASP A 102 3.68 -0.57 -11.61
N PRO A 103 3.91 0.56 -10.90
CA PRO A 103 2.87 1.34 -10.25
C PRO A 103 1.74 1.81 -11.17
N ASP A 104 2.02 2.31 -12.37
CA ASP A 104 0.98 2.81 -13.28
C ASP A 104 0.26 1.70 -14.06
N GLY A 105 0.91 0.55 -14.24
CA GLY A 105 0.31 -0.71 -14.65
C GLY A 105 0.55 -1.07 -16.12
N PRO A 106 0.39 -2.37 -16.46
CA PRO A 106 1.10 -2.96 -17.59
C PRO A 106 0.48 -2.79 -18.97
N ALA A 107 -0.75 -2.27 -19.06
CA ALA A 107 -1.48 -2.27 -20.34
C ALA A 107 -1.08 -1.10 -21.24
N PHE A 108 -0.78 0.06 -20.64
CA PHE A 108 -0.51 1.33 -21.32
C PHE A 108 0.36 2.29 -20.46
N GLY A 109 1.03 1.76 -19.42
CA GLY A 109 1.92 2.50 -18.53
C GLY A 109 3.31 2.73 -19.12
N GLU A 110 4.10 3.56 -18.43
CA GLU A 110 5.53 3.71 -18.71
C GLU A 110 6.31 2.45 -18.29
N GLU A 111 7.58 2.37 -18.67
CA GLU A 111 8.45 1.27 -18.24
C GLU A 111 8.43 1.11 -16.70
N PRO A 112 8.45 -0.13 -16.19
CA PRO A 112 8.51 -0.39 -14.75
C PRO A 112 9.72 0.29 -14.11
N ILE A 113 9.63 0.53 -12.81
CA ILE A 113 10.68 1.20 -12.06
C ILE A 113 11.39 0.25 -11.10
N ARG A 114 12.70 0.47 -10.94
CA ARG A 114 13.53 -0.28 -10.01
C ARG A 114 13.63 0.46 -8.68
N VAL A 115 13.12 -0.16 -7.62
CA VAL A 115 12.96 0.44 -6.29
C VAL A 115 13.58 -0.45 -5.23
N TYR A 116 13.85 0.11 -4.06
CA TYR A 116 14.14 -0.70 -2.89
C TYR A 116 12.84 -1.05 -2.17
N CYS A 117 12.57 -2.35 -2.01
CA CYS A 117 11.46 -2.85 -1.23
C CYS A 117 11.93 -3.26 0.16
N ASN A 118 11.38 -2.61 1.18
CA ASN A 118 11.52 -3.08 2.54
C ASN A 118 10.44 -4.15 2.80
N MET A 119 10.79 -5.43 2.67
CA MET A 119 9.84 -6.52 2.83
C MET A 119 9.43 -6.75 4.29
N ASN A 120 10.09 -6.11 5.27
CA ASN A 120 9.65 -6.15 6.67
C ASN A 120 8.43 -5.25 6.92
N THR A 121 8.29 -4.15 6.16
CA THR A 121 7.17 -3.20 6.26
C THR A 121 6.22 -3.23 5.05
N GLY A 122 6.71 -3.66 3.88
CA GLY A 122 6.04 -3.53 2.58
C GLY A 122 6.29 -2.18 1.90
N TRP A 123 7.13 -1.31 2.48
CA TRP A 123 7.35 0.04 1.96
C TRP A 123 8.23 0.04 0.71
N THR A 124 7.94 0.98 -0.17
CA THR A 124 8.63 1.22 -1.43
C THR A 124 9.50 2.47 -1.29
N GLU A 125 10.79 2.36 -1.59
CA GLU A 125 11.73 3.48 -1.59
C GLU A 125 12.28 3.72 -3.01
N VAL A 126 12.08 4.92 -3.54
CA VAL A 126 12.54 5.30 -4.88
C VAL A 126 13.89 5.99 -4.80
N LEU A 127 14.88 5.43 -5.50
CA LEU A 127 16.27 5.89 -5.49
C LEU A 127 16.48 7.13 -6.37
N HIS A 128 17.46 7.95 -5.99
CA HIS A 128 17.89 9.11 -6.77
C HIS A 128 19.37 9.46 -6.56
N ASP A 129 19.89 10.36 -7.39
CA ASP A 129 21.30 10.76 -7.44
C ASP A 129 21.75 11.77 -6.36
N SER A 130 20.91 12.03 -5.36
CA SER A 130 21.10 13.11 -4.39
C SER A 130 20.86 12.66 -2.94
N GLU A 131 21.07 11.36 -2.68
CA GLU A 131 20.90 10.73 -1.36
C GLU A 131 22.05 11.03 -0.38
N SER A 132 23.23 11.40 -0.90
CA SER A 132 24.39 11.75 -0.09
C SER A 132 24.41 13.23 0.29
N ALA A 133 25.12 13.55 1.38
CA ALA A 133 25.31 14.92 1.81
C ALA A 133 26.11 15.73 0.76
N MET A 134 25.57 16.86 0.31
CA MET A 134 26.16 17.71 -0.72
C MET A 134 26.32 19.14 -0.23
N ASN A 135 27.50 19.72 -0.44
CA ASN A 135 27.78 21.11 -0.11
C ASN A 135 27.20 22.04 -1.18
N SER A 136 26.45 23.06 -0.76
CA SER A 136 25.88 24.09 -1.65
C SER A 136 26.92 25.08 -2.19
N GLY A 137 28.16 25.00 -1.72
CA GLY A 137 29.26 25.87 -2.11
C GLY A 137 29.03 27.32 -1.71
N HIS A 138 29.77 28.24 -2.33
CA HIS A 138 29.59 29.67 -2.17
C HIS A 138 28.45 30.18 -3.07
N CYS A 139 27.36 30.60 -2.45
CA CYS A 139 26.20 31.13 -3.11
C CYS A 139 25.63 32.33 -2.34
N THR A 140 25.72 33.52 -2.92
CA THR A 140 25.31 34.76 -2.23
C THR A 140 23.82 35.06 -2.43
N SER A 141 23.34 34.99 -3.67
CA SER A 141 21.95 35.31 -4.02
C SER A 141 20.99 34.17 -3.62
N PRO A 142 19.70 34.47 -3.36
CA PRO A 142 18.68 33.45 -3.14
C PRO A 142 18.68 32.37 -4.25
N GLY A 143 18.76 31.10 -3.86
CA GLY A 143 18.73 29.95 -4.76
C GLY A 143 19.77 29.91 -5.88
N CYS A 144 20.90 30.61 -5.75
CA CYS A 144 21.93 30.54 -6.81
C CYS A 144 22.65 29.19 -6.86
N TYR A 145 22.59 28.40 -5.78
CA TYR A 145 22.82 26.98 -5.83
C TYR A 145 21.50 26.28 -6.14
N SER A 146 21.50 25.43 -7.16
CA SER A 146 20.35 24.63 -7.57
C SER A 146 20.78 23.22 -7.92
N ARG A 147 20.25 22.23 -7.21
CA ARG A 147 20.46 20.80 -7.45
C ARG A 147 19.19 20.18 -7.99
N HIS A 148 19.20 19.80 -9.26
CA HIS A 148 18.17 18.93 -9.82
C HIS A 148 18.32 17.51 -9.26
N VAL A 149 17.19 16.87 -8.92
CA VAL A 149 17.18 15.51 -8.37
C VAL A 149 16.82 14.55 -9.49
N ASN A 150 17.74 13.67 -9.85
CA ASN A 150 17.50 12.66 -10.88
C ASN A 150 17.10 11.34 -10.24
N TYR A 151 15.83 10.97 -10.38
CA TYR A 151 15.29 9.70 -9.91
C TYR A 151 15.58 8.58 -10.91
N ASN A 152 15.77 7.37 -10.40
CA ASN A 152 15.81 6.15 -11.20
C ASN A 152 14.37 5.64 -11.54
N ALA A 153 13.45 6.59 -11.70
CA ALA A 153 12.04 6.38 -11.93
C ALA A 153 11.47 7.64 -12.59
N THR A 154 10.44 7.47 -13.41
CA THR A 154 9.72 8.59 -14.00
C THR A 154 8.78 9.25 -13.01
N LEU A 155 8.47 10.53 -13.22
CA LEU A 155 7.49 11.25 -12.40
C LEU A 155 6.10 10.60 -12.43
N ARG A 156 5.71 10.03 -13.57
CA ARG A 156 4.42 9.35 -13.73
C ARG A 156 4.36 8.08 -12.89
N GLN A 157 5.40 7.25 -12.90
CA GLN A 157 5.45 6.04 -12.07
C GLN A 157 5.48 6.37 -10.57
N MET A 158 6.22 7.41 -10.16
CA MET A 158 6.21 7.88 -8.76
C MET A 158 4.86 8.46 -8.35
N ALA A 159 4.17 9.15 -9.25
CA ALA A 159 2.83 9.66 -9.02
C ALA A 159 1.81 8.54 -8.84
N ALA A 160 1.88 7.51 -9.68
CA ALA A 160 1.05 6.31 -9.56
C ALA A 160 1.33 5.59 -8.24
N LEU A 161 2.60 5.47 -7.83
CA LEU A 161 2.98 4.90 -6.54
C LEU A 161 2.37 5.70 -5.37
N ALA A 162 2.41 7.03 -5.42
CA ALA A 162 1.82 7.89 -4.41
C ALA A 162 0.28 7.79 -4.36
N GLU A 163 -0.35 7.61 -5.52
CA GLU A 163 -1.79 7.35 -5.62
C GLU A 163 -2.16 5.98 -5.01
N LEU A 164 -1.30 4.98 -5.19
CA LEU A 164 -1.42 3.63 -4.61
C LEU A 164 -1.01 3.53 -3.13
N SER A 165 -0.70 4.65 -2.48
CA SER A 165 -0.22 4.68 -1.10
C SER A 165 -1.11 5.55 -0.22
N ASN A 166 -1.32 5.16 1.03
CA ASN A 166 -1.99 6.01 2.01
C ASN A 166 -1.04 7.13 2.40
N GLU A 167 0.20 6.76 2.70
CA GLU A 167 1.25 7.67 3.12
C GLU A 167 2.44 7.60 2.17
N CYS A 168 2.94 8.78 1.81
CA CYS A 168 4.27 8.95 1.26
C CYS A 168 4.99 10.04 2.05
N SER A 169 6.30 9.86 2.19
CA SER A 169 7.15 10.84 2.84
C SER A 169 8.49 10.94 2.13
N GLN A 170 9.14 12.09 2.27
CA GLN A 170 10.51 12.28 1.83
C GLN A 170 11.25 13.11 2.87
N SER A 171 12.34 12.57 3.40
CA SER A 171 13.15 13.28 4.39
C SER A 171 14.05 14.31 3.74
N ILE A 172 14.27 15.41 4.44
CA ILE A 172 15.17 16.47 4.03
C ILE A 172 15.96 16.95 5.25
N LYS A 173 17.25 17.17 5.05
CA LYS A 173 18.15 17.68 6.08
C LYS A 173 19.01 18.79 5.51
N TYR A 174 19.22 19.82 6.31
CA TYR A 174 20.13 20.92 5.99
C TYR A 174 21.00 21.23 7.20
N ASP A 175 22.30 20.96 7.08
CA ASP A 175 23.34 21.36 8.03
C ASP A 175 23.90 22.73 7.59
N CYS A 176 23.98 23.68 8.51
CA CYS A 176 24.21 25.08 8.18
C CYS A 176 25.14 25.79 9.17
N VAL A 177 25.90 26.76 8.65
CA VAL A 177 26.60 27.77 9.43
C VAL A 177 26.33 29.11 8.77
N SER A 178 25.66 30.03 9.46
CA SER A 178 25.34 31.37 8.91
C SER A 178 24.69 31.32 7.51
N SER A 179 23.85 30.33 7.25
CA SER A 179 23.21 30.06 5.96
C SER A 179 21.70 29.84 6.19
N PRO A 180 20.92 30.93 6.32
CA PRO A 180 19.49 30.86 6.63
C PRO A 180 18.67 30.32 5.46
N LEU A 181 17.55 29.68 5.77
CA LEU A 181 16.55 29.28 4.81
C LEU A 181 15.64 30.47 4.48
N GLU A 182 15.27 31.25 5.50
CA GLU A 182 14.56 32.51 5.39
C GLU A 182 15.17 33.56 6.34
N ARG A 183 15.27 34.81 5.88
CA ARG A 183 15.69 35.91 6.75
C ARG A 183 15.05 37.22 6.33
N ASN A 184 14.45 37.94 7.28
CA ASN A 184 13.79 39.22 7.06
C ASN A 184 12.74 39.18 5.93
N GLY A 185 11.98 38.08 5.85
CA GLY A 185 10.97 37.87 4.81
C GLY A 185 11.53 37.53 3.42
N ILE A 186 12.84 37.33 3.29
CA ILE A 186 13.48 36.87 2.05
C ILE A 186 13.80 35.38 2.20
N SER A 187 13.19 34.55 1.36
CA SER A 187 13.51 33.14 1.27
C SER A 187 14.78 32.93 0.45
N TYR A 188 15.82 32.37 1.07
CA TYR A 188 17.09 32.03 0.44
C TYR A 188 17.14 30.58 -0.04
N ALA A 189 16.27 29.74 0.49
CA ALA A 189 16.16 28.33 0.14
C ALA A 189 14.71 27.90 -0.09
N TRP A 190 14.52 26.94 -1.00
CA TRP A 190 13.24 26.28 -1.27
C TRP A 190 13.50 24.97 -2.02
N TRP A 191 12.52 24.07 -1.98
CA TRP A 191 12.49 22.90 -2.83
C TRP A 191 11.38 23.02 -3.86
N ASN A 192 11.49 22.32 -4.99
CA ASN A 192 10.44 22.29 -6.01
C ASN A 192 9.64 20.99 -5.91
N ASP A 193 8.32 21.11 -5.98
CA ASP A 193 7.40 19.98 -6.01
C ASP A 193 7.47 19.20 -7.35
N ARG A 194 6.71 18.11 -7.43
CA ARG A 194 6.57 17.27 -8.62
C ARG A 194 6.13 18.01 -9.89
N ASN A 195 5.52 19.19 -9.75
CA ASN A 195 5.07 20.04 -10.85
C ASN A 195 6.01 21.24 -11.07
N GLY A 196 7.12 21.31 -10.33
CA GLY A 196 8.12 22.37 -10.44
C GLY A 196 7.79 23.63 -9.64
N HIS A 197 6.72 23.69 -8.85
CA HIS A 197 6.42 24.88 -8.05
C HIS A 197 7.28 24.94 -6.79
N PRO A 198 7.75 26.13 -6.38
CA PRO A 198 8.56 26.30 -5.18
C PRO A 198 7.72 26.09 -3.91
N GLN A 199 8.34 25.44 -2.93
CA GLN A 199 7.78 25.13 -1.62
C GLN A 199 8.77 25.55 -0.53
N TYR A 200 8.27 26.18 0.54
CA TYR A 200 9.10 26.85 1.55
C TYR A 200 9.02 26.22 2.96
N PHE A 201 8.17 25.21 3.14
CA PHE A 201 8.12 24.43 4.37
C PHE A 201 9.11 23.26 4.28
N TRP A 202 9.72 22.88 5.40
CA TRP A 202 10.77 21.86 5.44
C TRP A 202 10.39 20.63 6.25
N SER A 203 9.22 20.64 6.90
CA SER A 203 8.63 19.45 7.53
C SER A 203 7.11 19.46 7.53
N GLY A 204 6.50 18.27 7.56
CA GLY A 204 5.07 18.04 7.63
C GLY A 204 4.37 18.21 6.28
N SER A 205 3.15 18.76 6.32
CA SER A 205 2.27 18.91 5.15
C SER A 205 1.73 20.32 4.94
N ASN A 206 2.15 21.29 5.77
CA ASN A 206 1.64 22.64 5.71
C ASN A 206 2.39 23.49 4.68
N SER A 207 1.91 23.48 3.44
CA SER A 207 2.53 24.20 2.32
C SER A 207 2.45 25.73 2.37
N ARG A 208 1.84 26.31 3.40
CA ARG A 208 1.62 27.77 3.50
C ARG A 208 2.63 28.49 4.39
N VAL A 209 3.40 27.75 5.19
CA VAL A 209 4.21 28.33 6.27
C VAL A 209 5.64 27.83 6.17
N HIS A 210 6.59 28.75 6.12
CA HIS A 210 8.01 28.42 6.31
C HIS A 210 8.24 27.90 7.73
N VAL A 211 8.51 26.59 7.85
CA VAL A 211 8.69 25.92 9.15
C VAL A 211 9.52 24.64 8.99
N CYS A 212 10.37 24.35 9.96
CA CYS A 212 11.14 23.11 10.08
C CYS A 212 10.62 22.26 11.25
N GLN A 213 11.12 21.02 11.41
CA GLN A 213 10.64 20.13 12.47
C GLN A 213 10.79 20.77 13.87
N CYS A 214 11.92 21.42 14.15
CA CYS A 214 12.12 22.07 15.45
C CYS A 214 11.11 23.18 15.72
N GLY A 215 10.64 23.89 14.68
CA GLY A 215 9.65 24.95 14.81
C GLY A 215 8.26 24.39 15.09
N ILE A 216 7.94 23.21 14.55
CA ILE A 216 6.70 22.50 14.86
C ILE A 216 6.73 22.00 16.32
N GLU A 217 7.86 21.43 16.75
CA GLU A 217 8.03 20.84 18.08
C GLU A 217 8.37 21.87 19.18
N GLN A 218 8.65 23.12 18.81
CA GLN A 218 9.13 24.18 19.71
C GLN A 218 10.44 23.78 20.41
N THR A 219 11.35 23.15 19.66
CA THR A 219 12.65 22.64 20.11
C THR A 219 13.84 23.29 19.38
N CYS A 220 13.61 24.38 18.66
CA CYS A 220 14.70 25.09 17.98
C CYS A 220 15.71 25.66 18.99
N PHE A 221 16.95 25.83 18.53
CA PHE A 221 18.06 26.35 19.33
C PHE A 221 17.74 27.74 19.93
N GLU A 222 17.13 28.61 19.13
CA GLU A 222 16.52 29.87 19.56
C GLU A 222 15.00 29.71 19.56
N ASN A 223 14.32 30.23 20.59
CA ASN A 223 12.88 29.99 20.77
C ASN A 223 11.99 30.79 19.80
N ASP A 224 12.53 31.83 19.16
CA ASP A 224 11.81 32.76 18.29
C ASP A 224 12.03 32.48 16.78
N VAL A 225 12.80 31.44 16.44
CA VAL A 225 13.01 31.02 15.05
C VAL A 225 12.12 29.84 14.67
N ARG A 226 11.81 29.73 13.37
CA ARG A 226 10.99 28.63 12.82
C ARG A 226 11.82 27.44 12.33
N CYS A 227 13.12 27.67 12.16
CA CYS A 227 14.13 26.72 11.74
C CYS A 227 15.44 27.08 12.45
N ASN A 228 16.23 26.08 12.83
CA ASN A 228 17.52 26.30 13.47
C ASN A 228 18.45 27.14 12.58
N CYS A 229 18.46 26.88 11.27
CA CYS A 229 19.34 27.58 10.33
C CYS A 229 19.02 29.06 10.14
N ASP A 230 17.83 29.51 10.52
CA ASP A 230 17.47 30.93 10.44
C ASP A 230 18.06 31.77 11.58
N SER A 231 18.53 31.10 12.65
CA SER A 231 19.20 31.69 13.80
C SER A 231 20.37 32.61 13.44
N ASP A 232 20.63 33.62 14.27
CA ASP A 232 21.83 34.46 14.18
C ASP A 232 23.08 33.80 14.77
N ALA A 233 22.94 32.61 15.34
CA ALA A 233 24.05 31.83 15.87
C ALA A 233 25.11 31.53 14.79
N LYS A 234 26.37 31.75 15.14
CA LYS A 234 27.53 31.51 14.24
C LYS A 234 28.14 30.13 14.41
N LEU A 235 27.38 29.19 14.98
CA LEU A 235 27.79 27.82 15.25
C LEU A 235 27.09 26.84 14.28
N PRO A 236 27.62 25.62 14.11
CA PRO A 236 26.98 24.61 13.27
C PRO A 236 25.62 24.19 13.83
N LEU A 237 24.57 24.40 13.02
CA LEU A 237 23.20 24.02 13.31
C LEU A 237 22.68 23.08 12.22
N ALA A 238 21.54 22.44 12.48
CA ALA A 238 20.89 21.60 11.51
C ALA A 238 19.37 21.65 11.65
N ASP A 239 18.69 21.65 10.50
CA ASP A 239 17.27 21.35 10.40
C ASP A 239 17.09 19.99 9.74
N HIS A 240 16.17 19.22 10.29
CA HIS A 240 15.69 17.98 9.69
C HIS A 240 14.17 18.07 9.56
N GLY A 241 13.62 17.32 8.62
CA GLY A 241 12.18 17.22 8.45
C GLY A 241 11.78 16.12 7.48
N ALA A 242 10.49 15.85 7.45
CA ALA A 242 9.90 14.93 6.49
C ALA A 242 8.70 15.61 5.84
N ILE A 243 8.74 15.74 4.51
CA ILE A 243 7.62 16.23 3.72
C ILE A 243 6.63 15.07 3.61
N THR A 244 5.40 15.23 4.10
CA THR A 244 4.37 14.18 4.13
C THR A 244 3.17 14.46 3.23
N LYS A 245 3.15 15.63 2.58
CA LYS A 245 2.12 16.00 1.60
C LYS A 245 2.38 15.34 0.26
N LYS A 246 1.86 14.12 0.09
CA LYS A 246 2.14 13.26 -1.08
C LYS A 246 1.75 13.88 -2.42
N GLU A 247 0.81 14.82 -2.45
CA GLU A 247 0.39 15.51 -3.68
C GLU A 247 1.50 16.42 -4.24
N LEU A 248 2.47 16.80 -3.41
CA LEU A 248 3.64 17.61 -3.81
C LEU A 248 4.88 16.75 -4.10
N LEU A 249 4.93 15.51 -3.62
CA LEU A 249 6.09 14.65 -3.74
C LEU A 249 6.18 13.99 -5.13
N PRO A 250 7.39 13.66 -5.61
CA PRO A 250 8.69 13.85 -4.96
C PRO A 250 9.25 15.28 -5.05
N VAL A 251 10.28 15.57 -4.26
CA VAL A 251 11.13 16.77 -4.41
C VAL A 251 11.95 16.68 -5.70
N THR A 252 11.76 17.62 -6.63
CA THR A 252 12.44 17.61 -7.94
C THR A 252 13.70 18.47 -7.99
N ARG A 253 13.82 19.44 -7.08
CA ARG A 253 14.95 20.35 -7.01
C ARG A 253 15.14 20.91 -5.62
N LEU A 254 16.40 21.15 -5.24
CA LEU A 254 16.79 21.84 -4.03
C LEU A 254 17.55 23.11 -4.37
N ASN A 255 17.15 24.22 -3.75
CA ASN A 255 17.73 25.53 -4.03
C ASN A 255 18.17 26.15 -2.71
N PHE A 256 19.40 26.66 -2.68
CA PHE A 256 20.00 27.25 -1.49
C PHE A 256 20.77 28.52 -1.86
N GLY A 257 20.97 29.37 -0.87
CA GLY A 257 21.80 30.55 -1.01
C GLY A 257 22.29 31.08 0.32
N ARG A 258 22.75 32.33 0.32
CA ARG A 258 23.27 33.05 1.48
C ARG A 258 24.57 32.49 2.13
N THR A 259 25.28 31.56 1.50
CA THR A 259 26.61 31.07 1.89
C THR A 259 27.76 32.00 1.42
N GLN A 260 27.66 33.29 1.77
CA GLN A 260 28.59 34.34 1.31
C GLN A 260 29.80 34.61 2.23
N ARG A 261 29.78 34.13 3.48
CA ARG A 261 30.86 34.39 4.45
C ARG A 261 31.94 33.31 4.31
N PRO A 262 33.21 33.61 4.64
CA PRO A 262 34.29 32.60 4.58
C PRO A 262 33.99 31.32 5.39
N ASN A 263 33.29 31.47 6.51
CA ASN A 263 32.92 30.35 7.39
C ASN A 263 31.47 29.88 7.21
N SER A 264 30.71 30.45 6.26
CA SER A 264 29.34 29.99 6.05
C SER A 264 29.33 28.73 5.22
N THR A 265 28.55 27.75 5.66
CA THR A 265 28.39 26.47 4.97
C THR A 265 26.92 26.13 4.88
N GLY A 266 26.56 25.41 3.82
CA GLY A 266 25.27 24.77 3.64
C GLY A 266 25.51 23.38 3.09
N ILE A 267 25.05 22.36 3.79
CA ILE A 267 25.15 20.96 3.36
C ILE A 267 23.76 20.39 3.41
N HIS A 268 23.24 19.93 2.28
CA HIS A 268 21.91 19.33 2.20
C HIS A 268 22.01 17.83 1.95
N THR A 269 21.00 17.13 2.45
CA THR A 269 20.79 15.70 2.23
C THR A 269 19.31 15.48 1.96
N LEU A 270 18.97 14.75 0.90
CA LEU A 270 17.61 14.40 0.55
C LEU A 270 17.45 12.89 0.66
N GLY A 271 16.48 12.43 1.44
CA GLY A 271 16.13 11.02 1.47
C GLY A 271 15.31 10.60 0.27
N ARG A 272 15.19 9.28 0.09
CA ARG A 272 14.34 8.66 -0.93
C ARG A 272 12.88 9.06 -0.74
N LEU A 273 12.12 9.03 -1.84
CA LEU A 273 10.66 9.01 -1.75
C LEU A 273 10.25 7.65 -1.18
N VAL A 274 9.59 7.65 -0.03
CA VAL A 274 9.16 6.44 0.65
C VAL A 274 7.65 6.39 0.73
N CYS A 275 7.04 5.35 0.19
CA CYS A 275 5.59 5.18 0.10
C CYS A 275 5.18 3.80 0.62
N ASP A 276 4.09 3.72 1.37
CA ASP A 276 3.66 2.48 2.03
C ASP A 276 3.00 1.46 1.09
N GLY A 277 2.56 1.88 -0.09
CA GLY A 277 1.82 1.05 -1.04
C GLY A 277 0.48 0.53 -0.51
N ARG A 278 -0.01 1.08 0.61
CA ARG A 278 -1.22 0.66 1.29
C ARG A 278 -2.32 1.65 0.93
N LEU A 279 -3.10 1.35 -0.10
CA LEU A 279 -4.31 2.12 -0.34
C LEU A 279 -5.18 2.14 0.93
N ALA A 280 -5.45 3.33 1.45
CA ALA A 280 -6.36 3.59 2.59
C ALA A 280 -7.76 2.99 2.37
N VAL A 281 -8.03 2.60 1.13
CA VAL A 281 -9.29 2.20 0.58
C VAL A 281 -9.10 0.89 -0.20
N VAL A 282 -8.72 -0.20 0.46
CA VAL A 282 -9.31 -1.48 0.05
C VAL A 282 -10.78 -1.39 0.44
N ASN A 283 -11.55 -0.65 -0.35
CA ASN A 283 -12.99 -0.57 -0.22
C ASN A 283 -13.49 -2.01 -0.38
N LYS A 284 -13.85 -2.66 0.74
CA LYS A 284 -14.64 -3.90 0.71
C LYS A 284 -16.05 -3.66 0.12
N GLY A 285 -16.38 -2.41 -0.22
CA GLY A 285 -17.59 -2.01 -0.92
C GLY A 285 -17.39 -1.97 -2.43
N LEU A 286 -18.53 -1.82 -3.13
CA LEU A 286 -18.57 -1.67 -4.57
C LEU A 286 -17.80 -0.41 -5.02
N PRO A 287 -17.02 -0.47 -6.12
CA PRO A 287 -16.29 0.70 -6.64
C PRO A 287 -17.27 1.82 -7.02
N THR A 288 -16.92 3.05 -6.65
CA THR A 288 -17.74 4.25 -6.92
C THR A 288 -17.20 5.08 -8.09
N SER A 289 -16.01 4.74 -8.59
CA SER A 289 -15.34 5.45 -9.67
C SER A 289 -14.35 4.55 -10.41
N CYS A 290 -13.91 5.01 -11.59
CA CYS A 290 -12.75 4.47 -12.29
C CYS A 290 -11.48 4.51 -11.42
N ALA A 291 -11.37 5.48 -10.51
CA ALA A 291 -10.20 5.58 -9.64
C ALA A 291 -10.18 4.41 -8.65
N ASP A 292 -11.35 4.05 -8.11
CA ASP A 292 -11.48 2.85 -7.26
C ASP A 292 -11.17 1.57 -8.05
N LEU A 293 -11.66 1.45 -9.28
CA LEU A 293 -11.36 0.32 -10.16
C LEU A 293 -9.85 0.21 -10.43
N TRP A 294 -9.21 1.31 -10.83
CA TRP A 294 -7.77 1.36 -11.07
C TRP A 294 -6.97 0.98 -9.83
N ARG A 295 -7.34 1.52 -8.67
CA ARG A 295 -6.76 1.18 -7.36
C ARG A 295 -6.95 -0.30 -6.99
N ASN A 296 -8.07 -0.89 -7.38
CA ASN A 296 -8.37 -2.32 -7.22
C ASN A 296 -7.68 -3.22 -8.26
N GLY A 297 -6.79 -2.66 -9.09
CA GLY A 297 -6.00 -3.43 -10.04
C GLY A 297 -6.67 -3.66 -11.40
N PHE A 298 -7.72 -2.91 -11.73
CA PHE A 298 -8.24 -2.89 -13.10
C PHE A 298 -7.27 -2.11 -14.00
N VAL A 299 -6.93 -2.68 -15.15
CA VAL A 299 -5.88 -2.16 -16.04
C VAL A 299 -6.32 -1.97 -17.48
N ASN A 300 -7.49 -2.48 -17.88
CA ASN A 300 -7.98 -2.36 -19.25
C ASN A 300 -8.98 -1.19 -19.36
N SER A 301 -8.74 -0.24 -20.26
CA SER A 301 -9.72 0.82 -20.53
C SER A 301 -11.03 0.21 -21.07
N GLY A 302 -12.17 0.82 -20.74
CA GLY A 302 -13.47 0.29 -21.15
C GLY A 302 -14.66 0.86 -20.39
N LEU A 303 -15.84 0.29 -20.67
CA LEU A 303 -17.08 0.63 -19.96
C LEU A 303 -17.20 -0.20 -18.69
N TYR A 304 -17.41 0.47 -17.58
CA TYR A 304 -17.55 -0.12 -16.26
C TYR A 304 -18.81 0.37 -15.55
N SER A 305 -19.36 -0.51 -14.70
CA SER A 305 -20.46 -0.20 -13.81
C SER A 305 -19.92 0.20 -12.46
N VAL A 306 -20.22 1.42 -12.02
CA VAL A 306 -19.82 1.94 -10.71
C VAL A 306 -21.05 2.30 -9.89
N LYS A 307 -20.90 2.27 -8.57
CA LYS A 307 -21.95 2.64 -7.64
C LYS A 307 -22.12 4.17 -7.65
N GLY A 308 -23.19 4.64 -8.28
CA GLY A 308 -23.65 6.02 -8.14
C GLY A 308 -24.41 6.26 -6.83
N ASN A 309 -24.87 7.49 -6.63
CA ASN A 309 -25.59 7.90 -5.42
C ASN A 309 -26.98 7.25 -5.27
N LYS A 310 -27.65 6.95 -6.40
CA LYS A 310 -29.03 6.42 -6.44
C LYS A 310 -29.15 5.07 -7.11
N GLN A 311 -28.39 4.86 -8.18
CA GLN A 311 -28.37 3.62 -8.97
C GLN A 311 -26.98 3.41 -9.57
N PHE A 312 -26.80 2.29 -10.25
CA PHE A 312 -25.57 2.03 -10.99
C PHE A 312 -25.40 3.02 -12.13
N GLU A 313 -24.18 3.51 -12.26
CA GLU A 313 -23.75 4.40 -13.32
C GLU A 313 -22.81 3.65 -14.24
N LYS A 314 -22.97 3.87 -15.54
CA LYS A 314 -22.06 3.38 -16.56
C LYS A 314 -21.06 4.49 -16.88
N VAL A 315 -19.79 4.19 -16.69
CA VAL A 315 -18.68 5.11 -16.92
C VAL A 315 -17.68 4.48 -17.89
N TYR A 316 -17.06 5.30 -18.73
CA TYR A 316 -15.88 4.90 -19.47
C TYR A 316 -14.63 5.25 -18.66
N CYS A 317 -13.79 4.25 -18.40
CA CYS A 317 -12.53 4.42 -17.72
C CYS A 317 -11.38 4.33 -18.73
N ASP A 318 -10.53 5.34 -18.77
CA ASP A 318 -9.30 5.34 -19.54
C ASP A 318 -8.11 5.07 -18.61
N PHE A 319 -7.74 3.79 -18.47
CA PHE A 319 -6.62 3.36 -17.63
C PHE A 319 -5.25 3.52 -18.31
N SER A 320 -5.21 4.13 -19.50
CA SER A 320 -3.95 4.71 -20.03
C SER A 320 -3.57 6.00 -19.32
N LYS A 321 -4.44 6.52 -18.44
CA LYS A 321 -4.24 7.74 -17.66
C LYS A 321 -4.24 7.44 -16.16
N LEU A 322 -3.59 8.29 -15.40
CA LEU A 322 -3.64 8.29 -13.94
C LEU A 322 -4.96 8.92 -13.45
N PRO A 323 -5.45 8.56 -12.25
CA PRO A 323 -6.67 9.13 -11.69
C PRO A 323 -6.72 10.66 -11.58
N SER A 324 -5.56 11.32 -11.53
CA SER A 324 -5.44 12.77 -11.46
C SER A 324 -5.47 13.47 -12.84
N GLU A 325 -5.41 12.71 -13.93
CA GLU A 325 -5.36 13.25 -15.29
C GLU A 325 -6.77 13.52 -15.87
N PRO A 326 -6.91 14.52 -16.75
CA PRO A 326 -8.19 14.83 -17.38
C PRO A 326 -8.69 13.68 -18.28
N ASP A 327 -10.02 13.55 -18.34
CA ASP A 327 -10.75 12.50 -19.07
C ASP A 327 -10.41 11.06 -18.66
N PHE A 328 -9.82 10.86 -17.47
CA PHE A 328 -9.61 9.53 -16.90
C PHE A 328 -10.94 8.76 -16.70
N GLN A 329 -12.01 9.48 -16.36
CA GLN A 329 -13.36 8.96 -16.25
C GLN A 329 -14.34 9.83 -17.03
N THR A 330 -15.11 9.21 -17.92
CA THR A 330 -16.22 9.86 -18.63
C THR A 330 -17.54 9.20 -18.22
N TRP A 331 -18.50 9.99 -17.76
CA TRP A 331 -19.84 9.48 -17.47
C TRP A 331 -20.60 9.21 -18.78
N VAL A 332 -21.17 8.02 -18.92
CA VAL A 332 -21.89 7.60 -20.15
C VAL A 332 -23.39 7.61 -19.92
N GLY A 333 -23.85 7.16 -18.76
CA GLY A 333 -25.26 7.06 -18.46
C GLY A 333 -25.55 6.30 -17.17
N TYR A 334 -26.82 6.06 -16.91
CA TYR A 334 -27.21 5.11 -15.88
C TYR A 334 -27.33 3.70 -16.44
N GLU A 335 -27.11 2.71 -15.59
CA GLU A 335 -27.35 1.30 -15.93
C GLU A 335 -28.74 0.88 -15.51
N ASP A 336 -29.54 0.43 -16.47
CA ASP A 336 -30.88 -0.09 -16.24
C ASP A 336 -30.81 -1.52 -15.68
N VAL A 337 -30.75 -1.64 -14.35
CA VAL A 337 -30.84 -2.94 -13.68
C VAL A 337 -32.30 -3.38 -13.66
N LYS A 338 -32.77 -4.06 -14.72
CA LYS A 338 -34.08 -4.72 -14.70
C LYS A 338 -34.03 -5.93 -13.77
N SER A 339 -34.47 -5.77 -12.51
CA SER A 339 -34.74 -6.87 -11.60
C SER A 339 -35.99 -7.62 -12.06
N HIS A 340 -35.89 -8.51 -13.04
CA HIS A 340 -36.94 -9.49 -13.25
C HIS A 340 -36.76 -10.60 -12.20
N PRO A 341 -37.77 -10.89 -11.38
CA PRO A 341 -37.75 -12.08 -10.54
C PRO A 341 -37.65 -13.30 -11.47
N VAL A 342 -36.59 -14.10 -11.37
CA VAL A 342 -36.57 -15.43 -11.97
C VAL A 342 -37.48 -16.29 -11.10
N PRO A 343 -38.65 -16.74 -11.58
CA PRO A 343 -39.46 -17.67 -10.83
C PRO A 343 -38.67 -18.96 -10.74
N ILE A 344 -38.26 -19.35 -9.53
CA ILE A 344 -37.74 -20.69 -9.27
C ILE A 344 -38.94 -21.63 -9.39
N ALA A 345 -39.20 -22.12 -10.59
CA ALA A 345 -40.10 -23.24 -10.78
C ALA A 345 -39.42 -24.47 -10.20
N SER A 346 -39.94 -24.95 -9.06
CA SER A 346 -39.55 -26.22 -8.46
C SER A 346 -39.98 -27.36 -9.39
N ALA A 347 -39.15 -27.68 -10.38
CA ALA A 347 -39.35 -28.84 -11.22
C ALA A 347 -39.10 -30.10 -10.39
N LYS A 348 -40.18 -30.85 -10.11
CA LYS A 348 -40.08 -32.22 -9.60
C LYS A 348 -39.27 -33.05 -10.60
N THR A 349 -38.15 -33.59 -10.12
CA THR A 349 -37.31 -34.55 -10.82
C THR A 349 -38.15 -35.71 -11.35
N THR A 350 -38.28 -35.78 -12.68
CA THR A 350 -38.66 -37.03 -13.35
C THR A 350 -37.48 -37.42 -14.23
N VAL A 351 -36.88 -38.56 -13.90
CA VAL A 351 -35.74 -39.17 -14.58
C VAL A 351 -36.14 -39.49 -16.02
N GLY A 352 -35.40 -38.96 -17.00
CA GLY A 352 -35.68 -39.17 -18.42
C GLY A 352 -34.50 -38.85 -19.33
N ARG A 353 -33.71 -39.89 -19.62
CA ARG A 353 -32.88 -40.18 -20.81
C ARG A 353 -32.40 -38.99 -21.69
N ALA A 354 -31.08 -38.86 -21.77
CA ALA A 354 -30.38 -37.95 -22.69
C ALA A 354 -30.74 -38.22 -24.16
N VAL A 355 -31.16 -37.16 -24.86
CA VAL A 355 -31.21 -37.08 -26.31
C VAL A 355 -30.45 -35.83 -26.73
N THR A 356 -29.36 -36.04 -27.47
CA THR A 356 -28.57 -35.00 -28.13
C THR A 356 -29.37 -34.39 -29.28
N SER A 357 -29.57 -33.07 -29.27
CA SER A 357 -29.88 -32.35 -30.50
C SER A 357 -29.24 -30.96 -30.50
N ARG A 358 -28.54 -30.68 -31.60
CA ARG A 358 -27.89 -29.41 -31.93
C ARG A 358 -28.95 -28.35 -32.19
N THR A 359 -28.80 -27.16 -31.62
CA THR A 359 -29.52 -25.97 -32.08
C THR A 359 -28.58 -24.87 -32.53
N ARG A 360 -29.06 -24.20 -33.58
CA ARG A 360 -28.41 -23.37 -34.58
C ARG A 360 -28.39 -21.93 -34.08
N HIS A 361 -27.27 -21.23 -34.21
CA HIS A 361 -27.22 -19.78 -34.03
C HIS A 361 -27.99 -19.10 -35.17
N GLU A 362 -29.01 -18.32 -34.82
CA GLU A 362 -29.69 -17.40 -35.70
C GLU A 362 -29.22 -15.98 -35.35
N GLN A 363 -28.64 -15.31 -36.35
CA GLN A 363 -27.98 -14.02 -36.24
C GLN A 363 -28.96 -12.97 -36.81
N GLU A 364 -29.60 -12.19 -35.94
CA GLU A 364 -30.49 -11.11 -36.37
C GLU A 364 -29.67 -9.89 -36.82
N ARG A 365 -29.86 -9.50 -38.08
CA ARG A 365 -29.38 -8.24 -38.68
C ARG A 365 -30.35 -7.12 -38.32
N THR A 366 -29.83 -6.02 -37.78
CA THR A 366 -30.54 -4.75 -37.70
C THR A 366 -30.42 -4.00 -39.03
N ASN A 367 -31.57 -3.63 -39.59
CA ASN A 367 -31.70 -2.73 -40.74
C ASN A 367 -31.68 -1.27 -40.25
N GLU A 368 -30.75 -0.46 -40.76
CA GLU A 368 -30.88 1.00 -40.77
C GLU A 368 -31.05 1.47 -42.23
N LYS A 369 -32.16 2.16 -42.50
CA LYS A 369 -32.36 2.97 -43.72
C LYS A 369 -32.71 4.40 -43.32
N TYR A 370 -31.77 5.28 -43.66
CA TYR A 370 -31.92 6.62 -44.25
C TYR A 370 -33.00 7.57 -43.73
N ILE A 371 -32.56 8.75 -43.26
CA ILE A 371 -33.06 10.04 -43.74
C ILE A 371 -31.87 10.98 -43.95
N ALA A 372 -31.69 11.44 -45.19
CA ALA A 372 -30.90 12.59 -45.56
C ALA A 372 -31.85 13.73 -45.90
N ASN A 373 -31.57 14.92 -45.37
CA ASN A 373 -31.60 16.22 -46.07
C ASN A 373 -30.91 17.26 -45.20
#